data_AF-A0A6G1VLL1-F1
#
_entry.id   AF-A0A6G1VLL1-F1
#
_cell.length_a   1.000
_cell.length_b   1.000
_cell.length_c   1.000
_cell.angle_alpha   90.00
_cell.angle_beta   90.00
_cell.angle_gamma   90.00
#
_symmetry.space_group_name_H-M   'P 1'
#
loop_
_entity.id
_entity.type
_entity.pdbx_description
1 polymer ?
#
loop_
_entity_poly.entity_id
_entity_poly.type
_entity_poly.pdbx_seq_one_letter_code
_entity_poly.pdbx_strand_id
1 'polypeptide(L)'
;MMKQKKHRKIPALAAGTTLVAAMTLMASCSTDYEDKIVYNDIQQPFQQNFRKDTVAFDKLPAEFAKHILNLSDPSTEIVGKADYTFQTNNLISVKKSAVGDSLVITSWSAKPVSNVTLEMYIPEADEYIPVAFFETVPAFSRFSFKPSFIGRRNVWKKKSGNFVSFLCPYLDMNQMKARLTSDDEHFKMLQKIDAQWNCSFSNFGWTPTVGESYNFREMRPIYAREWVVILTNYAYMMTTPEYKYVMANFKKVMGGDLYDNEKVPFTAEKYQSEVERFKAKKNFVLGQTSPAYGGLGGGATWGITDWNFYGHYASFSGWES
;
A
#
# COMPACT_ATOMS: atom_id res chain seq x y z
N MET A 1 16.96 -47.79 -72.42
CA MET A 1 17.68 -46.54 -72.80
C MET A 1 18.61 -46.14 -71.66
N MET A 2 19.91 -46.38 -71.84
CA MET A 2 20.98 -46.06 -70.89
C MET A 2 21.56 -44.67 -71.14
N LYS A 3 21.95 -44.04 -70.03
CA LYS A 3 22.92 -42.94 -69.80
C LYS A 3 23.72 -42.42 -71.00
N GLN A 4 23.85 -41.09 -71.09
CA GLN A 4 25.16 -40.44 -71.25
C GLN A 4 25.20 -39.03 -70.64
N LYS A 5 26.22 -38.78 -69.82
CA LYS A 5 26.63 -37.48 -69.25
C LYS A 5 27.27 -36.60 -70.33
N LYS A 6 27.07 -35.28 -70.26
CA LYS A 6 28.11 -34.31 -70.68
C LYS A 6 28.11 -33.09 -69.77
N HIS A 7 29.29 -32.83 -69.22
CA HIS A 7 29.63 -31.74 -68.31
C HIS A 7 29.43 -30.36 -68.94
N ARG A 8 28.92 -29.41 -68.15
CA ARG A 8 29.29 -27.99 -68.30
C ARG A 8 29.68 -27.44 -66.93
N LYS A 9 30.93 -27.00 -66.85
CA LYS A 9 31.57 -26.37 -65.69
C LYS A 9 30.88 -25.04 -65.40
N ILE A 10 30.52 -24.80 -64.13
CA ILE A 10 30.17 -23.48 -63.60
C ILE A 10 31.28 -23.11 -62.62
N PRO A 11 31.82 -21.88 -62.64
CA PRO A 11 33.01 -21.52 -61.88
C PRO A 11 32.72 -21.54 -60.37
N ALA A 12 33.64 -22.14 -59.62
CA ALA A 12 33.75 -22.00 -58.19
C ALA A 12 34.18 -20.56 -57.85
N LEU A 13 33.22 -19.63 -57.86
CA LEU A 13 33.43 -18.26 -57.41
C LEU A 13 32.12 -17.60 -56.94
N ALA A 14 31.32 -18.32 -56.15
CA ALA A 14 30.13 -17.74 -55.52
C ALA A 14 29.70 -18.45 -54.22
N ALA A 15 30.57 -19.31 -53.64
CA ALA A 15 30.30 -19.98 -52.36
C ALA A 15 31.16 -19.46 -51.20
N GLY A 16 32.25 -18.73 -51.50
CA GLY A 16 33.13 -18.13 -50.48
C GLY A 16 32.67 -16.75 -49.99
N THR A 17 31.98 -15.97 -50.81
CA THR A 17 31.56 -14.60 -50.47
C THR A 17 30.23 -14.57 -49.72
N THR A 18 29.33 -15.52 -49.95
CA THR A 18 28.03 -15.57 -49.28
C THR A 18 28.13 -16.07 -47.83
N LEU A 19 29.13 -16.91 -47.52
CA LEU A 19 29.38 -17.36 -46.14
C LEU A 19 30.03 -16.27 -45.28
N VAL A 20 30.91 -15.45 -45.87
CA VAL A 20 31.54 -14.32 -45.16
C VAL A 20 30.52 -13.21 -44.87
N ALA A 21 29.62 -12.90 -45.82
CA ALA A 21 28.55 -11.91 -45.61
C ALA A 21 27.52 -12.33 -44.55
N ALA A 22 27.18 -13.63 -44.47
CA ALA A 22 26.30 -14.14 -43.42
C ALA A 22 26.95 -14.12 -42.03
N MET A 23 28.27 -14.35 -41.94
CA MET A 23 29.00 -14.21 -40.67
C MET A 23 29.25 -12.75 -40.26
N THR A 24 29.34 -11.80 -41.21
CA THR A 24 29.44 -10.37 -40.86
C THR A 24 28.11 -9.78 -40.40
N LEU A 25 26.97 -10.28 -40.90
CA LEU A 25 25.65 -9.87 -40.43
C LEU A 25 25.35 -10.41 -39.02
N MET A 26 25.81 -11.61 -38.68
CA MET A 26 25.67 -12.19 -37.32
C MET A 26 26.65 -11.57 -36.31
N ALA A 27 27.76 -10.97 -36.75
CA ALA A 27 28.68 -10.20 -35.91
C ALA A 27 28.26 -8.72 -35.71
N SER A 28 27.24 -8.25 -36.45
CA SER A 28 26.67 -6.90 -36.27
C SER A 28 25.49 -6.83 -35.30
N CYS A 29 25.04 -7.98 -34.77
CA CYS A 29 23.96 -8.08 -33.78
C CYS A 29 24.44 -8.44 -32.37
N SER A 30 25.75 -8.35 -32.10
CA SER A 30 26.30 -8.44 -30.74
C SER A 30 27.28 -7.29 -30.45
N THR A 31 26.96 -6.09 -30.91
CA THR A 31 27.41 -4.93 -30.12
C THR A 31 26.65 -5.02 -28.82
N ASP A 32 27.29 -5.62 -27.81
CA ASP A 32 27.06 -5.26 -26.43
C ASP A 32 27.05 -3.73 -26.42
N TYR A 33 25.85 -3.15 -26.42
CA TYR A 33 25.67 -1.88 -25.74
C TYR A 33 25.93 -2.22 -24.28
N GLU A 34 27.21 -2.31 -23.91
CA GLU A 34 27.59 -1.72 -22.64
C GLU A 34 27.07 -0.29 -22.73
N ASP A 35 25.88 -0.05 -22.18
CA ASP A 35 25.56 1.24 -21.61
C ASP A 35 26.67 1.50 -20.58
N LYS A 36 27.81 1.98 -21.06
CA LYS A 36 28.82 2.61 -20.24
C LYS A 36 28.10 3.79 -19.63
N ILE A 37 27.67 3.60 -18.39
CA ILE A 37 27.26 4.66 -17.50
C ILE A 37 28.45 5.63 -17.48
N VAL A 38 28.32 6.74 -18.19
CA VAL A 38 29.32 7.79 -18.20
C VAL A 38 29.19 8.54 -16.87
N TYR A 39 30.13 8.29 -15.97
CA TYR A 39 30.31 9.06 -14.75
C TYR A 39 31.07 10.33 -15.10
N ASN A 40 30.45 11.48 -14.87
CA ASN A 40 31.17 12.73 -14.73
C ASN A 40 30.79 13.30 -13.37
N ASP A 41 31.80 13.48 -12.51
CA ASP A 41 31.72 14.47 -11.43
C ASP A 41 31.64 15.84 -12.10
N ILE A 42 30.43 16.33 -12.31
CA ILE A 42 30.21 17.60 -13.02
C ILE A 42 30.39 18.75 -12.03
N GLN A 43 31.38 19.62 -12.25
CA GLN A 43 31.59 20.83 -11.45
C GLN A 43 30.43 21.86 -11.59
N GLN A 44 29.59 21.72 -12.62
CA GLN A 44 28.38 22.52 -12.83
C GLN A 44 27.25 21.60 -13.30
N PRO A 45 26.09 21.55 -12.61
CA PRO A 45 25.02 20.67 -13.02
C PRO A 45 24.46 21.11 -14.38
N PHE A 46 24.22 20.11 -15.23
CA PHE A 46 23.28 20.19 -16.35
C PHE A 46 22.01 20.92 -15.88
N GLN A 47 21.47 21.86 -16.67
CA GLN A 47 20.47 22.85 -16.22
C GLN A 47 19.13 22.28 -15.69
N GLN A 48 18.89 20.97 -15.75
CA GLN A 48 17.71 20.33 -15.17
C GLN A 48 18.01 19.69 -13.81
N ASN A 49 17.81 20.50 -12.76
CA ASN A 49 17.74 19.99 -11.39
C ASN A 49 16.52 19.06 -11.22
N PHE A 50 16.64 18.11 -10.30
CA PHE A 50 15.53 17.27 -9.86
C PHE A 50 14.33 18.15 -9.46
N ARG A 51 13.17 17.93 -10.09
CA ARG A 51 11.93 18.63 -9.77
C ARG A 51 11.08 17.78 -8.85
N LYS A 52 10.83 18.31 -7.64
CA LYS A 52 9.80 17.85 -6.73
C LYS A 52 8.42 18.27 -7.26
N ASP A 53 7.50 17.32 -7.36
CA ASP A 53 6.14 17.58 -7.80
C ASP A 53 5.31 18.24 -6.69
N THR A 54 4.32 19.06 -7.07
CA THR A 54 3.27 19.53 -6.16
C THR A 54 1.96 19.00 -6.71
N VAL A 55 1.31 18.13 -5.95
CA VAL A 55 0.10 17.42 -6.36
C VAL A 55 -1.03 17.86 -5.44
N ALA A 56 -2.10 18.38 -6.04
CA ALA A 56 -3.30 18.79 -5.34
C ALA A 56 -4.46 17.90 -5.81
N PHE A 57 -5.14 17.25 -4.87
CA PHE A 57 -6.18 16.25 -5.15
C PHE A 57 -7.31 16.80 -6.02
N ASP A 58 -7.76 18.02 -5.73
CA ASP A 58 -8.81 18.76 -6.43
C ASP A 58 -8.42 19.25 -7.84
N LYS A 59 -7.12 19.24 -8.16
CA LYS A 59 -6.59 19.61 -9.48
C LYS A 59 -6.29 18.41 -10.37
N LEU A 60 -6.38 17.19 -9.84
CA LEU A 60 -6.20 15.98 -10.63
C LEU A 60 -7.47 15.70 -11.46
N PRO A 61 -7.33 15.16 -12.68
CA PRO A 61 -8.46 14.66 -13.43
C PRO A 61 -9.25 13.61 -12.64
N ALA A 62 -10.57 13.55 -12.83
CA ALA A 62 -11.48 12.71 -12.05
C ALA A 62 -11.16 11.20 -12.17
N GLU A 63 -10.59 10.77 -13.29
CA GLU A 63 -10.15 9.40 -13.50
C GLU A 63 -8.93 9.02 -12.63
N PHE A 64 -8.17 10.02 -12.18
CA PHE A 64 -6.96 9.84 -11.36
C PHE A 64 -7.16 10.23 -9.90
N ALA A 65 -8.33 10.76 -9.50
CA ALA A 65 -8.61 11.14 -8.13
C ALA A 65 -10.07 10.87 -7.78
N LYS A 66 -10.28 10.08 -6.73
CA LYS A 66 -11.62 9.79 -6.21
C LYS A 66 -11.63 9.72 -4.70
N HIS A 67 -12.75 10.11 -4.10
CA HIS A 67 -13.08 9.66 -2.75
C HIS A 67 -13.50 8.20 -2.81
N ILE A 68 -12.96 7.38 -1.91
CA ILE A 68 -13.35 5.99 -1.72
C ILE A 68 -14.39 5.90 -0.60
N LEU A 69 -15.11 4.78 -0.56
CA LEU A 69 -16.20 4.56 0.39
C LEU A 69 -17.23 5.71 0.34
N ASN A 70 -17.63 6.20 -0.84
CA ASN A 70 -18.67 7.24 -0.89
C ASN A 70 -19.99 6.66 -0.37
N LEU A 71 -20.74 7.46 0.38
CA LEU A 71 -21.96 7.00 1.06
C LEU A 71 -23.06 6.53 0.09
N SER A 72 -23.00 7.04 -1.15
CA SER A 72 -23.88 6.68 -2.26
C SER A 72 -23.45 5.41 -3.00
N ASP A 73 -22.22 4.93 -2.80
CA ASP A 73 -21.74 3.74 -3.52
C ASP A 73 -22.48 2.48 -3.02
N PRO A 74 -22.79 1.52 -3.89
CA PRO A 74 -23.39 0.26 -3.47
C PRO A 74 -22.34 -0.64 -2.80
N SER A 75 -22.77 -1.59 -1.97
CA SER A 75 -21.87 -2.55 -1.30
C SER A 75 -20.99 -3.36 -2.29
N THR A 76 -21.47 -3.57 -3.52
CA THR A 76 -20.74 -4.29 -4.58
C THR A 76 -19.44 -3.61 -5.03
N GLU A 77 -19.30 -2.31 -4.79
CA GLU A 77 -18.06 -1.58 -5.08
C GLU A 77 -16.95 -1.87 -4.08
N ILE A 78 -17.28 -2.37 -2.88
CA ILE A 78 -16.31 -2.51 -1.78
C ILE A 78 -16.17 -3.94 -1.25
N VAL A 79 -17.24 -4.74 -1.33
CA VAL A 79 -17.28 -6.09 -0.77
C VAL A 79 -16.48 -7.09 -1.62
N GLY A 80 -15.58 -7.83 -0.98
CA GLY A 80 -14.77 -8.85 -1.64
C GLY A 80 -13.77 -8.30 -2.66
N LYS A 81 -13.51 -6.98 -2.65
CA LYS A 81 -12.59 -6.32 -3.58
C LYS A 81 -11.20 -6.20 -2.96
N ALA A 82 -10.19 -6.72 -3.65
CA ALA A 82 -8.80 -6.68 -3.17
C ALA A 82 -8.27 -5.24 -3.02
N ASP A 83 -8.74 -4.31 -3.85
CA ASP A 83 -8.39 -2.90 -3.73
C ASP A 83 -9.19 -2.17 -2.63
N TYR A 84 -10.21 -2.78 -2.04
CA TYR A 84 -10.88 -2.31 -0.81
C TYR A 84 -10.44 -3.10 0.42
N THR A 85 -9.12 -3.19 0.59
CA THR A 85 -8.48 -3.77 1.76
C THR A 85 -7.50 -2.76 2.34
N PHE A 86 -7.55 -2.55 3.66
CA PHE A 86 -6.67 -1.63 4.37
C PHE A 86 -5.77 -2.34 5.37
N GLN A 87 -4.63 -1.74 5.66
CA GLN A 87 -3.68 -2.22 6.67
C GLN A 87 -3.59 -1.20 7.80
N THR A 88 -3.76 -1.64 9.03
CA THR A 88 -3.82 -0.74 10.20
C THR A 88 -2.51 0.00 10.46
N ASN A 89 -1.36 -0.61 10.17
CA ASN A 89 -0.04 0.04 10.21
C ASN A 89 0.36 0.76 8.90
N ASN A 90 -0.52 0.84 7.90
CA ASN A 90 -0.24 1.49 6.62
C ASN A 90 -1.52 2.11 6.03
N LEU A 91 -2.20 2.92 6.84
CA LEU A 91 -3.49 3.54 6.50
C LEU A 91 -3.39 4.56 5.37
N ILE A 92 -2.22 5.16 5.16
CA ILE A 92 -1.93 5.98 3.97
C ILE A 92 -0.83 5.29 3.21
N SER A 93 -1.24 4.52 2.19
CA SER A 93 -0.34 3.65 1.43
C SER A 93 0.05 4.26 0.09
N VAL A 94 1.25 3.93 -0.36
CA VAL A 94 1.78 4.28 -1.68
C VAL A 94 2.09 2.99 -2.43
N LYS A 95 1.51 2.80 -3.60
CA LYS A 95 1.71 1.62 -4.45
C LYS A 95 1.98 2.06 -5.89
N LYS A 96 2.64 1.22 -6.69
CA LYS A 96 2.68 1.44 -8.15
C LYS A 96 1.32 1.07 -8.75
N SER A 97 0.87 1.80 -9.77
CA SER A 97 -0.28 1.40 -10.58
C SER A 97 0.00 0.08 -11.31
N ALA A 98 -1.05 -0.70 -11.57
CA ALA A 98 -0.92 -1.95 -12.33
C ALA A 98 -0.49 -1.70 -13.80
N VAL A 99 -0.80 -0.51 -14.34
CA VAL A 99 -0.49 -0.09 -15.70
C VAL A 99 0.34 1.20 -15.65
N GLY A 100 1.42 1.25 -16.42
CA GLY A 100 2.30 2.41 -16.53
C GLY A 100 3.16 2.66 -15.28
N ASP A 101 3.66 3.89 -15.17
CA ASP A 101 4.58 4.32 -14.11
C ASP A 101 3.97 5.40 -13.21
N SER A 102 2.71 5.18 -12.81
CA SER A 102 2.07 6.04 -11.81
C SER A 102 2.21 5.46 -10.42
N LEU A 103 2.26 6.34 -9.43
CA LEU A 103 2.06 5.98 -8.04
C LEU A 103 0.60 6.20 -7.68
N VAL A 104 0.05 5.31 -6.86
CA VAL A 104 -1.31 5.33 -6.33
C VAL A 104 -1.20 5.54 -4.83
N ILE A 105 -1.76 6.63 -4.35
CA ILE A 105 -1.87 6.98 -2.95
C ILE A 105 -3.29 6.63 -2.52
N THR A 106 -3.43 5.80 -1.49
CA THR A 106 -4.73 5.49 -0.88
C THR A 106 -4.69 5.86 0.59
N SER A 107 -5.55 6.81 0.98
CA SER A 107 -5.80 7.20 2.36
C SER A 107 -7.07 6.55 2.87
N TRP A 108 -6.93 5.68 3.85
CA TRP A 108 -8.01 5.11 4.65
C TRP A 108 -8.30 5.96 5.89
N SER A 109 -7.51 7.02 6.14
CA SER A 109 -7.73 7.91 7.27
C SER A 109 -9.12 8.56 7.17
N ALA A 110 -9.84 8.57 8.30
CA ALA A 110 -11.12 9.27 8.42
C ALA A 110 -10.97 10.79 8.51
N LYS A 111 -9.75 11.28 8.74
CA LYS A 111 -9.40 12.71 8.74
C LYS A 111 -8.41 13.02 7.62
N PRO A 112 -8.50 14.20 6.98
CA PRO A 112 -7.46 14.64 6.07
C PRO A 112 -6.13 14.78 6.82
N VAL A 113 -5.02 14.64 6.09
CA VAL A 113 -3.67 14.86 6.59
C VAL A 113 -3.02 15.95 5.77
N SER A 114 -2.38 16.91 6.45
CA SER A 114 -1.76 18.06 5.80
C SER A 114 -0.25 17.90 5.61
N ASN A 115 0.34 18.72 4.75
CA ASN A 115 1.78 18.90 4.59
C ASN A 115 2.57 17.59 4.41
N VAL A 116 2.09 16.73 3.51
CA VAL A 116 2.69 15.40 3.29
C VAL A 116 3.73 15.47 2.19
N THR A 117 4.93 15.00 2.47
CA THR A 117 5.98 14.78 1.46
C THR A 117 6.08 13.29 1.15
N LEU A 118 6.03 12.96 -0.13
CA LEU A 118 6.41 11.64 -0.62
C LEU A 118 7.91 11.65 -0.91
N GLU A 119 8.61 10.76 -0.23
CA GLU A 119 10.01 10.48 -0.49
C GLU A 119 10.16 9.11 -1.13
N MET A 120 11.09 9.01 -2.08
CA MET A 120 11.47 7.74 -2.67
C MET A 120 12.96 7.50 -2.48
N TYR A 121 13.30 6.31 -2.02
CA TYR A 121 14.66 5.81 -2.11
C TYR A 121 14.99 5.56 -3.58
N ILE A 122 16.01 6.26 -4.09
CA ILE A 122 16.52 6.13 -5.45
C ILE A 122 17.91 5.47 -5.38
N PRO A 123 18.07 4.23 -5.87
CA PRO A 123 19.31 3.46 -5.75
C PRO A 123 20.56 4.20 -6.23
N GLU A 124 20.45 4.95 -7.32
CA GLU A 124 21.56 5.69 -7.92
C GLU A 124 22.05 6.83 -7.02
N ALA A 125 21.16 7.43 -6.24
CA ALA A 125 21.52 8.45 -5.27
C ALA A 125 21.90 7.85 -3.91
N ASP A 126 21.49 6.61 -3.63
CA ASP A 126 21.61 5.93 -2.34
C ASP A 126 21.00 6.75 -1.18
N GLU A 127 19.86 7.40 -1.44
CA GLU A 127 19.12 8.15 -0.42
C GLU A 127 17.65 8.32 -0.78
N TYR A 128 16.86 8.72 0.23
CA TYR A 128 15.48 9.16 0.04
C TYR A 128 15.46 10.59 -0.50
N ILE A 129 14.87 10.75 -1.69
CA ILE A 129 14.68 12.04 -2.37
C ILE A 129 13.20 12.44 -2.26
N PRO A 130 12.88 13.69 -1.91
CA PRO A 130 11.50 14.17 -1.91
C PRO A 130 10.98 14.33 -3.34
N VAL A 131 10.11 13.44 -3.78
CA VAL A 131 9.62 13.38 -5.17
C VAL A 131 8.31 14.14 -5.37
N ALA A 132 7.46 14.23 -4.34
CA ALA A 132 6.21 14.98 -4.41
C ALA A 132 5.82 15.59 -3.06
N PHE A 133 5.01 16.64 -3.11
CA PHE A 133 4.35 17.24 -1.96
C PHE A 133 2.85 17.34 -2.18
N PHE A 134 2.11 17.07 -1.11
CA PHE A 134 0.67 17.20 -1.02
C PHE A 134 0.36 18.17 0.11
N GLU A 135 -0.27 19.30 -0.21
CA GLU A 135 -0.75 20.22 0.82
C GLU A 135 -1.77 19.52 1.72
N THR A 136 -2.64 18.69 1.13
CA THR A 136 -3.59 17.84 1.85
C THR A 136 -3.78 16.52 1.12
N VAL A 137 -3.76 15.43 1.88
CA VAL A 137 -4.27 14.11 1.49
C VAL A 137 -5.66 13.96 2.09
N PRO A 138 -6.75 13.98 1.30
CA PRO A 138 -8.11 13.96 1.85
C PRO A 138 -8.44 12.66 2.58
N ALA A 139 -9.43 12.75 3.47
CA ALA A 139 -10.01 11.57 4.11
C ALA A 139 -10.62 10.64 3.07
N PHE A 140 -10.50 9.32 3.31
CA PHE A 140 -11.04 8.27 2.43
C PHE A 140 -10.87 8.61 0.95
N SER A 141 -9.62 8.73 0.51
CA SER A 141 -9.29 9.13 -0.86
C SER A 141 -8.35 8.15 -1.53
N ARG A 142 -8.43 8.09 -2.86
CA ARG A 142 -7.45 7.42 -3.71
C ARG A 142 -7.14 8.31 -4.89
N PHE A 143 -5.86 8.51 -5.15
CA PHE A 143 -5.43 9.25 -6.32
C PHE A 143 -4.11 8.74 -6.87
N SER A 144 -3.83 9.06 -8.13
CA SER A 144 -2.62 8.62 -8.81
C SER A 144 -1.98 9.71 -9.66
N PHE A 145 -0.67 9.66 -9.77
CA PHE A 145 0.09 10.53 -10.68
C PHE A 145 1.38 9.85 -11.11
N LYS A 146 1.91 10.24 -12.27
CA LYS A 146 3.24 9.84 -12.72
C LYS A 146 4.27 10.84 -12.15
N PRO A 147 5.22 10.40 -11.29
CA PRO A 147 6.26 11.28 -10.79
C PRO A 147 7.10 11.86 -11.93
N SER A 148 7.40 13.16 -11.89
CA SER A 148 8.01 13.84 -13.03
C SER A 148 9.45 13.41 -13.28
N PHE A 149 10.13 12.79 -12.31
CA PHE A 149 11.49 12.27 -12.47
C PHE A 149 11.58 11.03 -13.37
N ILE A 150 10.46 10.35 -13.63
CA ILE A 150 10.42 9.14 -14.45
C ILE A 150 10.53 9.48 -15.94
N GLY A 151 11.39 8.76 -16.65
CA GLY A 151 11.60 8.89 -18.09
C GLY A 151 12.43 10.11 -18.49
N ARG A 152 13.08 10.78 -17.54
CA ARG A 152 13.98 11.91 -17.81
C ARG A 152 15.27 11.81 -17.02
N ARG A 153 16.32 12.47 -17.53
CA ARG A 153 17.57 12.64 -16.78
C ARG A 153 17.34 13.63 -15.64
N ASN A 154 17.79 13.29 -14.45
CA ASN A 154 17.70 14.12 -13.26
C ASN A 154 19.10 14.35 -12.69
N VAL A 155 19.30 15.53 -12.10
CA VAL A 155 20.48 15.85 -11.31
C VAL A 155 20.05 16.17 -9.89
N TRP A 156 20.66 15.50 -8.92
CA TRP A 156 20.35 15.66 -7.51
C TRP A 156 21.62 15.99 -6.71
N LYS A 157 21.50 16.93 -5.77
CA LYS A 157 22.58 17.25 -4.84
C LYS A 157 22.41 16.39 -3.59
N LYS A 158 23.33 15.46 -3.39
CA LYS A 158 23.35 14.58 -2.21
C LYS A 158 23.52 15.36 -0.92
N LYS A 159 23.10 14.78 0.19
CA LYS A 159 23.36 15.34 1.54
C LYS A 159 24.85 15.55 1.82
N SER A 160 25.73 14.74 1.23
CA SER A 160 27.18 14.90 1.31
C SER A 160 27.73 16.14 0.57
N GLY A 161 26.90 16.79 -0.26
CA GLY A 161 27.26 17.95 -1.07
C GLY A 161 27.59 17.63 -2.52
N ASN A 162 27.87 16.36 -2.85
CA ASN A 162 28.18 15.92 -4.23
C ASN A 162 26.92 15.83 -5.09
N PHE A 163 27.06 15.99 -6.40
CA PHE A 163 25.95 15.83 -7.34
C PHE A 163 25.94 14.42 -7.93
N VAL A 164 24.75 13.89 -8.17
CA VAL A 164 24.53 12.64 -8.92
C VAL A 164 23.58 12.89 -10.09
N SER A 165 23.90 12.31 -11.25
CA SER A 165 23.06 12.34 -12.45
C SER A 165 22.52 10.94 -12.71
N PHE A 166 21.21 10.79 -12.82
CA PHE A 166 20.57 9.49 -13.02
C PHE A 166 19.35 9.60 -13.94
N LEU A 167 18.98 8.49 -14.57
CA LEU A 167 17.78 8.34 -15.39
C LEU A 167 17.00 7.14 -14.86
N CYS A 168 15.78 7.37 -14.39
CA CYS A 168 14.87 6.30 -14.01
C CYS A 168 13.86 6.10 -15.16
N PRO A 169 14.06 5.15 -16.08
CA PRO A 169 13.16 4.98 -17.23
C PRO A 169 11.74 4.57 -16.82
N TYR A 170 11.61 3.82 -15.73
CA TYR A 170 10.34 3.34 -15.17
C TYR A 170 10.40 3.25 -13.64
N LEU A 171 9.24 3.06 -13.00
CA LEU A 171 9.18 2.82 -11.54
C LEU A 171 9.49 1.35 -11.24
N ASP A 172 10.65 1.07 -10.63
CA ASP A 172 11.00 -0.25 -10.11
C ASP A 172 10.83 -0.31 -8.59
N MET A 173 9.68 -0.76 -8.12
CA MET A 173 9.38 -0.87 -6.68
C MET A 173 10.12 -2.03 -5.99
N ASN A 174 10.88 -2.87 -6.73
CA ASN A 174 11.75 -3.86 -6.09
C ASN A 174 13.05 -3.22 -5.56
N GLN A 175 13.51 -2.15 -6.22
CA GLN A 175 14.72 -1.43 -5.84
C GLN A 175 14.42 -0.10 -5.16
N MET A 176 13.35 0.58 -5.61
CA MET A 176 12.88 1.84 -5.03
C MET A 176 11.92 1.58 -3.87
N LYS A 177 11.95 2.47 -2.88
CA LYS A 177 11.04 2.40 -1.71
C LYS A 177 10.36 3.74 -1.51
N ALA A 178 9.05 3.74 -1.43
CA ALA A 178 8.27 4.94 -1.11
C ALA A 178 8.06 5.05 0.40
N ARG A 179 8.12 6.27 0.93
CA ARG A 179 7.64 6.60 2.28
C ARG A 179 6.99 7.97 2.29
N LEU A 180 6.04 8.15 3.19
CA LEU A 180 5.40 9.43 3.43
C LEU A 180 5.97 10.03 4.73
N THR A 181 6.20 11.33 4.72
CA THR A 181 6.60 12.11 5.90
C THR A 181 5.69 13.32 6.03
N SER A 182 5.37 13.71 7.25
CA SER A 182 4.58 14.90 7.55
C SER A 182 4.79 15.31 9.01
N ASP A 183 4.70 16.61 9.27
CA ASP A 183 4.66 17.17 10.62
C ASP A 183 3.25 17.20 11.23
N ASP A 184 2.24 16.77 10.47
CA ASP A 184 0.85 16.65 10.93
C ASP A 184 0.72 15.67 12.10
N GLU A 185 0.11 16.12 13.21
CA GLU A 185 -0.01 15.32 14.44
C GLU A 185 -0.90 14.08 14.24
N HIS A 186 -1.93 14.17 13.41
CA HIS A 186 -2.76 13.02 13.07
C HIS A 186 -1.93 12.00 12.28
N PHE A 187 -1.13 12.45 11.31
CA PHE A 187 -0.21 11.55 10.59
C PHE A 187 0.76 10.85 11.53
N LYS A 188 1.43 11.59 12.43
CA LYS A 188 2.35 11.03 13.42
C LYS A 188 1.67 10.00 14.32
N MET A 189 0.42 10.24 14.70
CA MET A 189 -0.37 9.28 15.47
C MET A 189 -0.63 7.98 14.68
N LEU A 190 -1.01 8.08 13.39
CA LEU A 190 -1.21 6.90 12.54
C LEU A 190 0.09 6.08 12.39
N GLN A 191 1.26 6.73 12.35
CA GLN A 191 2.56 6.05 12.25
C GLN A 191 2.95 5.26 13.51
N LYS A 192 2.28 5.48 14.65
CA LYS A 192 2.54 4.75 15.90
C LYS A 192 1.85 3.38 15.96
N ILE A 193 0.95 3.08 15.04
CA ILE A 193 0.20 1.82 15.02
C ILE A 193 1.15 0.69 14.61
N ASP A 194 1.41 -0.25 15.53
CA ASP A 194 2.28 -1.42 15.30
C ASP A 194 1.49 -2.69 14.95
N ALA A 195 0.16 -2.59 14.92
CA ALA A 195 -0.71 -3.72 14.60
C ALA A 195 -0.66 -4.00 13.09
N GLN A 196 -0.30 -5.22 12.69
CA GLN A 196 -0.17 -5.60 11.28
C GLN A 196 -1.45 -6.27 10.77
N TRP A 197 -2.60 -5.60 10.87
CA TRP A 197 -3.88 -6.21 10.52
C TRP A 197 -4.33 -5.78 9.14
N ASN A 198 -4.64 -6.76 8.31
CA ASN A 198 -5.18 -6.59 6.97
C ASN A 198 -6.70 -6.81 7.01
N CYS A 199 -7.46 -5.78 6.63
CA CYS A 199 -8.89 -5.73 6.86
C CYS A 199 -9.64 -5.55 5.54
N SER A 200 -10.62 -6.40 5.27
CA SER A 200 -11.49 -6.36 4.09
C SER A 200 -12.98 -6.38 4.48
N PHE A 201 -13.87 -6.12 3.53
CA PHE A 201 -15.31 -6.01 3.77
C PHE A 201 -16.10 -7.17 3.14
N SER A 202 -17.13 -7.65 3.82
CA SER A 202 -17.98 -8.75 3.36
C SER A 202 -19.43 -8.59 3.77
N ASN A 203 -20.33 -9.02 2.88
CA ASN A 203 -21.75 -9.26 3.17
C ASN A 203 -21.98 -10.62 3.84
N PHE A 204 -20.95 -11.48 3.92
CA PHE A 204 -21.00 -12.82 4.52
C PHE A 204 -22.13 -13.71 3.97
N GLY A 205 -22.48 -13.55 2.70
CA GLY A 205 -23.57 -14.30 2.05
C GLY A 205 -24.92 -13.58 2.06
N TRP A 206 -25.03 -12.40 2.69
CA TRP A 206 -26.20 -11.56 2.55
C TRP A 206 -26.38 -11.12 1.09
N THR A 207 -27.63 -11.19 0.61
CA THR A 207 -28.08 -10.66 -0.67
C THR A 207 -29.47 -10.02 -0.48
N PRO A 208 -29.91 -9.13 -1.39
CA PRO A 208 -31.27 -8.56 -1.33
C PRO A 208 -32.37 -9.62 -1.29
N THR A 209 -32.16 -10.77 -1.93
CA THR A 209 -33.13 -11.88 -1.98
C THR A 209 -33.24 -12.65 -0.66
N VAL A 210 -32.12 -12.85 0.05
CA VAL A 210 -32.14 -13.50 1.38
C VAL A 210 -32.77 -12.55 2.40
N GLY A 211 -32.51 -11.25 2.27
CA GLY A 211 -33.19 -10.21 3.05
C GLY A 211 -32.87 -10.23 4.53
N GLU A 212 -33.84 -9.83 5.34
CA GLU A 212 -33.64 -9.50 6.76
C GLU A 212 -33.58 -10.73 7.70
N SER A 213 -33.90 -11.92 7.24
CA SER A 213 -33.83 -13.15 8.08
C SER A 213 -32.40 -13.66 8.28
N TYR A 214 -31.43 -13.14 7.53
CA TYR A 214 -30.04 -13.58 7.61
C TYR A 214 -29.30 -12.99 8.82
N ASN A 215 -28.22 -13.64 9.24
CA ASN A 215 -27.38 -13.21 10.38
C ASN A 215 -26.58 -11.94 10.08
N PHE A 216 -26.29 -11.71 8.80
CA PHE A 216 -25.56 -10.54 8.31
C PHE A 216 -26.45 -9.63 7.47
N ARG A 217 -25.95 -8.42 7.21
CA ARG A 217 -26.62 -7.35 6.46
C ARG A 217 -25.70 -6.79 5.38
N GLU A 218 -26.26 -5.90 4.58
CA GLU A 218 -25.51 -5.18 3.55
C GLU A 218 -24.37 -4.35 4.15
N MET A 219 -23.14 -4.69 3.80
CA MET A 219 -21.95 -3.93 4.15
C MET A 219 -21.82 -2.68 3.28
N ARG A 220 -22.61 -1.64 3.60
CA ARG A 220 -22.59 -0.34 2.91
C ARG A 220 -21.33 0.48 3.24
N PRO A 221 -20.91 1.40 2.36
CA PRO A 221 -19.73 2.26 2.58
C PRO A 221 -19.73 3.05 3.88
N ILE A 222 -20.89 3.47 4.38
CA ILE A 222 -20.98 4.15 5.69
C ILE A 222 -20.40 3.28 6.81
N TYR A 223 -20.82 2.01 6.90
CA TYR A 223 -20.31 1.07 7.90
C TYR A 223 -18.84 0.74 7.66
N ALA A 224 -18.38 0.76 6.40
CA ALA A 224 -16.98 0.51 6.09
C ALA A 224 -16.08 1.63 6.61
N ARG A 225 -16.52 2.89 6.51
CA ARG A 225 -15.82 4.03 7.14
C ARG A 225 -15.73 3.86 8.65
N GLU A 226 -16.84 3.46 9.28
CA GLU A 226 -16.86 3.24 10.72
C GLU A 226 -15.95 2.10 11.16
N TRP A 227 -15.94 0.99 10.41
CA TRP A 227 -15.00 -0.08 10.66
C TRP A 227 -13.55 0.37 10.58
N VAL A 228 -13.19 1.21 9.61
CA VAL A 228 -11.83 1.76 9.53
C VAL A 228 -11.50 2.58 10.78
N VAL A 229 -12.44 3.38 11.30
CA VAL A 229 -12.26 4.14 12.55
C VAL A 229 -12.08 3.20 13.74
N ILE A 230 -12.98 2.23 13.92
CA ILE A 230 -12.96 1.27 15.03
C ILE A 230 -11.64 0.49 15.03
N LEU A 231 -11.25 -0.09 13.90
CA LEU A 231 -10.03 -0.91 13.80
C LEU A 231 -8.77 -0.06 13.95
N THR A 232 -8.76 1.18 13.44
CA THR A 232 -7.62 2.09 13.61
C THR A 232 -7.42 2.44 15.08
N ASN A 233 -8.49 2.84 15.78
CA ASN A 233 -8.43 3.17 17.19
C ASN A 233 -8.03 1.96 18.03
N TYR A 234 -8.64 0.80 17.76
CA TYR A 234 -8.33 -0.43 18.47
C TYR A 234 -6.88 -0.88 18.23
N ALA A 235 -6.41 -0.86 16.99
CA ALA A 235 -5.03 -1.17 16.63
C ALA A 235 -4.03 -0.24 17.33
N TYR A 236 -4.32 1.06 17.38
CA TYR A 236 -3.51 2.02 18.12
C TYR A 236 -3.44 1.66 19.61
N MET A 237 -4.60 1.58 20.28
CA MET A 237 -4.68 1.33 21.73
C MET A 237 -3.92 0.06 22.13
N MET A 238 -4.14 -1.04 21.42
CA MET A 238 -3.59 -2.36 21.75
C MET A 238 -2.10 -2.50 21.43
N THR A 239 -1.47 -1.49 20.82
CA THR A 239 -0.04 -1.50 20.49
C THR A 239 0.76 -0.38 21.15
N THR A 240 0.12 0.37 22.04
CA THR A 240 0.77 1.43 22.82
C THR A 240 1.69 0.88 23.92
N PRO A 241 2.72 1.66 24.33
CA PRO A 241 3.48 1.39 25.56
C PRO A 241 2.59 1.31 26.81
N GLU A 242 1.53 2.11 26.89
CA GLU A 242 0.56 2.12 27.97
C GLU A 242 -0.17 0.78 28.07
N TYR A 243 -0.63 0.22 26.95
CA TYR A 243 -1.24 -1.10 26.94
C TYR A 243 -0.26 -2.18 27.40
N LYS A 244 0.99 -2.13 26.93
CA LYS A 244 2.05 -3.05 27.42
C LYS A 244 2.24 -2.93 28.93
N TYR A 245 2.24 -1.71 29.47
CA TYR A 245 2.35 -1.47 30.90
C TYR A 245 1.16 -2.05 31.67
N VAL A 246 -0.07 -1.82 31.19
CA VAL A 246 -1.30 -2.37 31.78
C VAL A 246 -1.22 -3.90 31.81
N MET A 247 -0.84 -4.55 30.71
CA MET A 247 -0.73 -6.02 30.66
C MET A 247 0.35 -6.56 31.59
N ALA A 248 1.50 -5.88 31.71
CA ALA A 248 2.57 -6.29 32.64
C ALA A 248 2.21 -6.07 34.12
N ASN A 249 1.28 -5.16 34.42
CA ASN A 249 0.89 -4.79 35.78
C ASN A 249 -0.61 -5.00 36.03
N PHE A 250 -1.23 -5.93 35.30
CA PHE A 250 -2.68 -6.00 35.15
C PHE A 250 -3.40 -6.07 36.51
N LYS A 251 -2.94 -6.97 37.39
CA LYS A 251 -3.47 -7.11 38.75
C LYS A 251 -3.47 -5.82 39.55
N LYS A 252 -2.39 -5.04 39.45
CA LYS A 252 -2.25 -3.76 40.16
C LYS A 252 -3.17 -2.69 39.57
N VAL A 253 -3.31 -2.65 38.25
CA VAL A 253 -4.11 -1.63 37.55
C VAL A 253 -5.62 -1.93 37.64
N MET A 254 -6.00 -3.20 37.50
CA MET A 254 -7.39 -3.65 37.36
C MET A 254 -7.98 -4.28 38.62
N GLY A 255 -7.17 -4.52 39.67
CA GLY A 255 -7.63 -5.10 40.94
C GLY A 255 -7.85 -6.62 40.91
N GLY A 256 -7.44 -7.32 39.85
CA GLY A 256 -7.59 -8.76 39.69
C GLY A 256 -6.81 -9.31 38.49
N ASP A 257 -6.72 -10.63 38.37
CA ASP A 257 -6.02 -11.30 37.26
C ASP A 257 -6.98 -11.55 36.07
N LEU A 258 -6.44 -11.60 34.85
CA LEU A 258 -7.14 -12.16 33.70
C LEU A 258 -7.21 -13.69 33.82
N TYR A 259 -8.27 -14.27 33.27
CA TYR A 259 -8.49 -15.71 33.22
C TYR A 259 -8.75 -16.16 31.78
N ASP A 260 -8.36 -17.38 31.45
CA ASP A 260 -8.76 -18.02 30.19
C ASP A 260 -10.18 -18.60 30.26
N ASN A 261 -10.59 -19.30 29.20
CA ASN A 261 -11.94 -19.85 29.09
C ASN A 261 -12.18 -20.97 30.11
N GLU A 262 -11.12 -21.64 30.55
CA GLU A 262 -11.11 -22.67 31.58
C GLU A 262 -11.03 -22.10 33.00
N LYS A 263 -11.07 -20.76 33.13
CA LYS A 263 -10.94 -20.02 34.40
C LYS A 263 -9.59 -20.21 35.09
N VAL A 264 -8.54 -20.47 34.32
CA VAL A 264 -7.17 -20.50 34.82
C VAL A 264 -6.59 -19.09 34.74
N PRO A 265 -5.99 -18.55 35.82
CA PRO A 265 -5.41 -17.22 35.79
C PRO A 265 -4.22 -17.15 34.84
N PHE A 266 -4.06 -16.02 34.16
CA PHE A 266 -2.96 -15.80 33.23
C PHE A 266 -1.61 -15.82 33.95
N THR A 267 -0.63 -16.51 33.36
CA THR A 267 0.78 -16.41 33.76
C THR A 267 1.42 -15.15 33.17
N ALA A 268 2.62 -14.79 33.64
CA ALA A 268 3.39 -13.68 33.08
C ALA A 268 3.66 -13.88 31.57
N GLU A 269 3.98 -15.11 31.16
CA GLU A 269 4.18 -15.48 29.76
C GLU A 269 2.90 -15.30 28.95
N LYS A 270 1.74 -15.65 29.55
CA LYS A 270 0.44 -15.45 28.89
C LYS A 270 0.18 -13.97 28.65
N TYR A 271 0.33 -13.08 29.65
CA TYR A 271 0.20 -11.63 29.45
C TYR A 271 1.11 -11.10 28.33
N GLN A 272 2.39 -11.51 28.33
CA GLN A 272 3.33 -11.09 27.28
C GLN A 272 2.93 -11.63 25.89
N SER A 273 2.48 -12.89 25.82
CA SER A 273 2.00 -13.47 24.56
C SER A 273 0.80 -12.72 23.99
N GLU A 274 -0.08 -12.21 24.84
CA GLU A 274 -1.26 -11.45 24.42
C GLU A 274 -0.87 -10.08 23.86
N VAL A 275 0.13 -9.41 24.45
CA VAL A 275 0.72 -8.17 23.91
C VAL A 275 1.29 -8.40 22.52
N GLU A 276 2.12 -9.43 22.34
CA GLU A 276 2.73 -9.73 21.04
C GLU A 276 1.68 -10.17 20.00
N ARG A 277 0.62 -10.84 20.44
CA ARG A 277 -0.48 -11.28 19.57
C ARG A 277 -1.21 -10.12 18.90
N PHE A 278 -1.25 -8.93 19.50
CA PHE A 278 -1.87 -7.76 18.86
C PHE A 278 -0.98 -7.11 17.80
N LYS A 279 0.35 -7.26 17.91
CA LYS A 279 1.30 -6.80 16.89
C LYS A 279 1.42 -7.75 15.70
N ALA A 280 1.12 -9.03 15.91
CA ALA A 280 1.21 -10.06 14.89
C ALA A 280 0.33 -9.78 13.66
N LYS A 281 0.78 -10.30 12.52
CA LYS A 281 0.04 -10.24 11.25
C LYS A 281 -1.29 -10.99 11.37
N LYS A 282 -2.38 -10.32 11.03
CA LYS A 282 -3.74 -10.90 11.05
C LYS A 282 -4.56 -10.45 9.86
N ASN A 283 -5.54 -11.26 9.49
CA ASN A 283 -6.55 -10.89 8.52
C ASN A 283 -7.90 -10.81 9.21
N PHE A 284 -8.64 -9.75 8.96
CA PHE A 284 -10.01 -9.59 9.42
C PHE A 284 -10.93 -9.32 8.23
N VAL A 285 -12.07 -10.00 8.24
CA VAL A 285 -13.17 -9.76 7.32
C VAL A 285 -14.28 -9.10 8.13
N LEU A 286 -14.65 -7.90 7.72
CA LEU A 286 -15.51 -6.99 8.45
C LEU A 286 -16.90 -6.96 7.80
N GLY A 287 -17.94 -7.04 8.62
CA GLY A 287 -19.33 -7.03 8.12
C GLY A 287 -20.29 -6.31 9.05
N GLN A 288 -21.53 -6.22 8.61
CA GLN A 288 -22.65 -5.74 9.41
C GLN A 288 -23.51 -6.95 9.81
N THR A 289 -23.85 -7.08 11.09
CA THR A 289 -24.80 -8.11 11.56
C THR A 289 -26.23 -7.61 11.50
N SER A 290 -27.18 -8.53 11.56
CA SER A 290 -28.58 -8.17 11.76
C SER A 290 -28.80 -7.56 13.16
N PRO A 291 -29.86 -6.75 13.33
CA PRO A 291 -30.23 -6.21 14.65
C PRO A 291 -30.50 -7.28 15.73
N ALA A 292 -30.75 -8.53 15.33
CA ALA A 292 -30.92 -9.64 16.26
C ALA A 292 -29.63 -10.05 16.97
N TYR A 293 -28.46 -9.61 16.47
CA TYR A 293 -27.16 -9.92 17.04
C TYR A 293 -26.37 -8.63 17.26
N GLY A 294 -26.01 -8.33 18.51
CA GLY A 294 -25.13 -7.18 18.83
C GLY A 294 -23.77 -7.27 18.13
N GLY A 295 -23.27 -8.48 17.92
CA GLY A 295 -22.13 -8.78 17.06
C GLY A 295 -21.99 -10.29 16.84
N LEU A 296 -21.31 -10.64 15.76
CA LEU A 296 -20.99 -12.02 15.40
C LEU A 296 -19.50 -12.07 15.07
N GLY A 297 -18.79 -12.95 15.75
CA GLY A 297 -17.35 -13.04 15.58
C GLY A 297 -16.82 -14.45 15.78
N GLY A 298 -15.75 -14.77 15.04
CA GLY A 298 -15.06 -16.04 15.13
C GLY A 298 -13.86 -16.07 14.19
N GLY A 299 -12.66 -16.33 14.74
CA GLY A 299 -11.42 -16.29 13.96
C GLY A 299 -11.21 -14.94 13.28
N ALA A 300 -11.27 -14.93 11.94
CA ALA A 300 -11.08 -13.74 11.11
C ALA A 300 -12.39 -12.94 10.85
N THR A 301 -13.56 -13.49 11.16
CA THR A 301 -14.86 -12.86 10.88
C THR A 301 -15.27 -11.96 12.01
N TRP A 302 -15.47 -10.66 11.73
CA TRP A 302 -15.89 -9.66 12.69
C TRP A 302 -17.11 -8.91 12.14
N GLY A 303 -18.24 -9.02 12.83
CA GLY A 303 -19.48 -8.35 12.49
C GLY A 303 -20.07 -7.65 13.71
N ILE A 304 -20.57 -6.43 13.52
CA ILE A 304 -21.35 -5.69 14.52
C ILE A 304 -22.61 -5.14 13.88
N THR A 305 -23.65 -4.92 14.69
CA THR A 305 -24.89 -4.32 14.18
C THR A 305 -24.79 -2.80 14.12
N ASP A 306 -25.72 -2.19 13.41
CA ASP A 306 -25.86 -0.75 13.19
C ASP A 306 -25.66 0.11 14.45
N TRP A 307 -26.32 -0.19 15.58
CA TRP A 307 -26.20 0.63 16.80
C TRP A 307 -24.78 0.64 17.39
N ASN A 308 -23.95 -0.37 17.10
CA ASN A 308 -22.61 -0.50 17.66
C ASN A 308 -21.59 0.31 16.85
N PHE A 309 -21.90 0.62 15.59
CA PHE A 309 -21.16 1.61 14.79
C PHE A 309 -21.38 3.05 15.26
N TYR A 310 -22.40 3.32 16.07
CA TYR A 310 -22.59 4.64 16.67
C TYR A 310 -22.17 4.66 18.14
N GLY A 311 -22.32 3.53 18.83
CA GLY A 311 -21.97 3.38 20.24
C GLY A 311 -20.50 3.66 20.56
N HIS A 312 -19.55 3.46 19.63
CA HIS A 312 -18.13 3.72 19.89
C HIS A 312 -17.76 5.21 19.94
N TYR A 313 -18.64 6.11 19.48
CA TYR A 313 -18.47 7.56 19.64
C TYR A 313 -19.04 8.08 20.95
N ALA A 314 -20.00 7.38 21.52
CA ALA A 314 -20.50 7.71 22.83
C ALA A 314 -19.51 7.18 23.87
N SER A 315 -19.01 8.07 24.72
CA SER A 315 -18.55 7.67 26.05
C SER A 315 -19.76 7.17 26.85
N PHE A 316 -20.32 6.02 26.47
CA PHE A 316 -21.40 5.40 27.22
C PHE A 316 -20.76 4.71 28.42
N SER A 317 -20.67 5.46 29.53
CA SER A 317 -20.53 4.91 30.87
C SER A 317 -21.84 4.19 31.22
N GLY A 318 -22.12 3.06 30.55
CA GLY A 318 -23.27 2.19 30.81
C GLY A 318 -23.13 1.35 32.08
N TRP A 319 -22.41 1.87 33.08
CA TRP A 319 -22.20 1.25 34.40
C TRP A 319 -22.96 1.99 35.52
N GLU A 320 -23.98 2.76 35.17
CA GLU A 320 -24.96 3.29 36.11
C GLU A 320 -26.34 2.71 35.78
N SER A 321 -26.58 1.50 36.27
CA SER A 321 -27.92 0.96 36.51
C SER A 321 -27.96 0.30 37.88
#